data_AF-A0A353VTY5-F1
#
_entry.id   AF-A0A353VTY5-F1
#
_cell.length_a   1.000
_cell.length_b   1.000
_cell.length_c   1.000
_cell.angle_alpha   90.00
_cell.angle_beta   90.00
_cell.angle_gamma   90.00
#
_symmetry.space_group_name_H-M   'P 1'
#
loop_
_entity.id
_entity.type
_entity.pdbx_description
1 polymer ?
#
loop_
_entity_poly.entity_id
_entity_poly.type
_entity_poly.pdbx_seq_one_letter_code
_entity_poly.pdbx_strand_id
1 'polypeptide(L)'
;MYPHQQIILMTPLHRGYAKFSETNIQPDENYTNRCGEYVDAYINAVKEAGNVWAVPVIDLNAISGIFPLNRSQKDYFPRDKDRLHPTDEGHERLAKAITAALTGLAPRFE
;
A
#
# COMPACT_ATOMS: atom_id res chain seq x y z
N MET A 1 23.15 3.06 -10.98
CA MET A 1 22.05 2.37 -11.68
C MET A 1 22.16 0.88 -11.37
N TYR A 2 21.04 0.13 -11.32
CA TYR A 2 21.00 -1.27 -10.88
C TYR A 2 20.50 -2.23 -11.98
N PRO A 3 21.15 -2.30 -13.16
CA PRO A 3 20.63 -3.02 -14.32
C PRO A 3 20.57 -4.55 -14.15
N HIS A 4 21.32 -5.11 -13.19
CA HIS A 4 21.39 -6.56 -12.91
C HIS A 4 20.68 -6.94 -11.61
N GLN A 5 19.86 -6.05 -11.05
CA GLN A 5 19.15 -6.31 -9.79
C GLN A 5 17.67 -6.50 -10.07
N GLN A 6 17.03 -7.35 -9.29
CA GLN A 6 15.58 -7.45 -9.29
C GLN A 6 15.00 -6.20 -8.63
N ILE A 7 14.26 -5.43 -9.41
CA ILE A 7 13.48 -4.29 -8.94
C ILE A 7 12.01 -4.70 -8.95
N ILE A 8 11.28 -4.36 -7.90
CA ILE A 8 9.85 -4.67 -7.72
C ILE A 8 9.17 -3.40 -7.23
N LEU A 9 8.03 -3.05 -7.81
CA LEU A 9 7.15 -2.00 -7.30
C LEU A 9 6.05 -2.61 -6.45
N MET A 10 5.58 -1.86 -5.45
CA MET A 10 4.43 -2.25 -4.64
C MET A 10 3.43 -1.11 -4.61
N THR A 11 2.15 -1.41 -4.83
CA THR A 11 1.09 -0.40 -4.77
C THR A 11 0.89 0.13 -3.34
N PRO A 12 0.47 1.39 -3.15
CA PRO A 12 0.05 1.91 -1.84
C PRO A 12 -1.06 1.06 -1.19
N LEU A 13 -1.13 1.03 0.14
CA LEU A 13 -2.23 0.38 0.87
C LEU A 13 -3.51 1.20 0.81
N HIS A 14 -4.65 0.56 1.12
CA HIS A 14 -5.82 1.29 1.57
C HIS A 14 -5.51 2.15 2.81
N ARG A 15 -6.17 3.30 2.95
CA ARG A 15 -5.89 4.29 3.99
C ARG A 15 -7.16 4.84 4.64
N GLY A 16 -7.10 5.06 5.95
CA GLY A 16 -8.15 5.70 6.72
C GLY A 16 -7.77 7.11 7.15
N TYR A 17 -8.63 7.69 7.99
CA TYR A 17 -8.42 9.01 8.58
C TYR A 17 -7.15 9.06 9.43
N ALA A 18 -6.41 10.16 9.33
CA ALA A 18 -5.27 10.43 10.21
C ALA A 18 -5.20 11.90 10.61
N LYS A 19 -4.97 12.16 11.91
CA LYS A 19 -4.72 13.49 12.46
C LYS A 19 -3.48 13.46 13.34
N PHE A 20 -2.43 14.13 12.86
CA PHE A 20 -1.14 14.23 13.55
C PHE A 20 -0.96 15.57 14.28
N SER A 21 -1.72 16.59 13.88
CA SER A 21 -1.77 17.90 14.53
C SER A 21 -3.01 18.69 14.08
N GLU A 22 -3.17 19.93 14.53
CA GLU A 22 -4.23 20.83 14.03
C GLU A 22 -4.03 21.25 12.56
N THR A 23 -2.81 21.13 12.03
CA THR A 23 -2.47 21.49 10.63
C THR A 23 -2.15 20.27 9.76
N ASN A 24 -2.13 19.07 10.34
CA ASN A 24 -1.90 17.82 9.63
C ASN A 24 -3.09 16.88 9.88
N ILE A 25 -4.14 17.12 9.08
CA ILE A 25 -5.39 16.37 9.07
C ILE A 25 -5.57 15.80 7.68
N GLN A 26 -5.72 14.48 7.61
CA GLN A 26 -5.82 13.74 6.36
C GLN A 26 -7.14 12.97 6.38
N PRO A 27 -8.10 13.32 5.50
CA PRO A 27 -9.32 12.54 5.30
C PRO A 27 -9.02 11.09 4.93
N ASP A 28 -10.00 10.22 5.15
CA ASP A 28 -9.93 8.85 4.66
C ASP A 28 -10.07 8.76 3.13
N GLU A 29 -9.89 7.57 2.57
CA GLU A 29 -9.89 7.35 1.12
C GLU A 29 -11.25 7.54 0.42
N ASN A 30 -12.35 7.81 1.13
CA ASN A 30 -13.62 8.16 0.49
C ASN A 30 -13.64 9.60 -0.06
N TYR A 31 -12.57 10.37 0.16
CA TYR A 31 -12.43 11.75 -0.30
C TYR A 31 -11.36 11.86 -1.37
N THR A 32 -11.63 12.66 -2.39
CA THR A 32 -10.59 13.10 -3.32
C THR A 32 -9.61 14.03 -2.62
N ASN A 33 -8.37 14.05 -3.10
CA ASN A 33 -7.40 15.05 -2.70
C ASN A 33 -7.69 16.43 -3.34
N ARG A 34 -6.77 17.38 -3.13
CA ARG A 34 -6.91 18.77 -3.62
C ARG A 34 -7.05 18.90 -5.15
N CYS A 35 -6.51 17.96 -5.93
CA CYS A 35 -6.64 18.00 -7.40
C CYS A 35 -7.82 17.17 -7.92
N GLY A 36 -8.69 16.66 -7.04
CA GLY A 36 -9.89 15.92 -7.43
C GLY A 36 -9.65 14.43 -7.67
N GLU A 37 -8.50 13.90 -7.26
CA GLU A 37 -8.15 12.49 -7.47
C GLU A 37 -8.37 11.63 -6.22
N TYR A 38 -8.90 10.43 -6.41
CA TYR A 38 -8.96 9.39 -5.38
C TYR A 38 -7.61 8.66 -5.26
N VAL A 39 -7.42 7.92 -4.16
CA VAL A 39 -6.21 7.10 -3.96
C VAL A 39 -6.03 6.06 -5.06
N ASP A 40 -7.14 5.60 -5.64
CA ASP A 40 -7.22 4.66 -6.77
C ASP A 40 -6.35 5.09 -7.95
N ALA A 41 -6.33 6.39 -8.28
CA ALA A 41 -5.52 6.91 -9.39
C ALA A 41 -4.02 6.62 -9.18
N TYR A 42 -3.54 6.77 -7.95
CA TYR A 42 -2.14 6.51 -7.58
C TYR A 42 -1.82 5.02 -7.54
N ILE A 43 -2.76 4.20 -7.05
CA ILE A 43 -2.63 2.73 -7.07
C ILE A 43 -2.56 2.22 -8.50
N ASN A 44 -3.46 2.70 -9.37
CA ASN A 44 -3.53 2.29 -10.77
C ASN A 44 -2.30 2.72 -11.57
N ALA A 45 -1.76 3.91 -11.32
CA ALA A 45 -0.52 4.35 -11.95
C ALA A 45 0.67 3.41 -11.63
N VAL A 46 0.77 2.89 -10.40
CA VAL A 46 1.81 1.92 -10.03
C VAL A 46 1.58 0.57 -10.71
N LYS A 47 0.33 0.12 -10.85
CA LYS A 47 -0.01 -1.10 -11.59
C LYS A 47 0.37 -0.98 -13.07
N GLU A 48 0.01 0.13 -13.70
CA GLU A 48 0.28 0.41 -15.11
C GLU A 48 1.79 0.45 -15.42
N ALA A 49 2.59 0.96 -14.47
CA ALA A 49 4.04 1.03 -14.60
C ALA A 49 4.69 -0.32 -14.92
N GLY A 50 4.08 -1.44 -14.52
CA GLY A 50 4.60 -2.77 -14.84
C GLY A 50 4.67 -3.06 -16.33
N ASN A 51 3.66 -2.64 -17.10
CA ASN A 51 3.64 -2.81 -18.56
C ASN A 51 4.46 -1.73 -19.27
N VAL A 52 4.44 -0.50 -18.76
CA VAL A 52 5.17 0.62 -19.37
C VAL A 52 6.69 0.42 -19.25
N TRP A 53 7.15 -0.09 -18.12
CA TRP A 53 8.59 -0.16 -17.79
C TRP A 53 9.13 -1.57 -17.59
N ALA A 54 8.34 -2.61 -17.87
CA ALA A 54 8.72 -4.01 -17.73
C ALA A 54 9.27 -4.35 -16.32
N VAL A 55 8.60 -3.84 -15.27
CA VAL A 55 8.96 -4.08 -13.87
C VAL A 55 7.85 -4.86 -13.17
N PRO A 56 8.15 -5.93 -12.41
CA PRO A 56 7.10 -6.62 -11.66
C PRO A 56 6.47 -5.70 -10.62
N VAL A 57 5.15 -5.78 -10.52
CA VAL A 57 4.35 -5.03 -9.54
C VAL A 57 3.64 -6.01 -8.63
N ILE A 58 3.82 -5.85 -7.32
CA ILE A 58 3.01 -6.53 -6.31
C ILE A 58 1.86 -5.59 -5.95
N ASP A 59 0.63 -6.04 -6.20
CA ASP A 59 -0.60 -5.34 -5.83
C ASP A 59 -0.89 -5.45 -4.33
N LEU A 60 0.00 -4.87 -3.53
CA LEU A 60 -0.05 -4.90 -2.06
C LEU A 60 -1.33 -4.27 -1.50
N ASN A 61 -1.94 -3.36 -2.25
CA ASN A 61 -3.25 -2.79 -1.95
C ASN A 61 -4.29 -3.90 -1.74
N ALA A 62 -4.34 -4.86 -2.67
CA ALA A 62 -5.29 -5.96 -2.64
C ALA A 62 -4.78 -7.14 -1.78
N ILE A 63 -3.56 -7.63 -2.02
CA ILE A 63 -3.12 -8.90 -1.44
C ILE A 63 -2.85 -8.84 0.06
N SER A 64 -2.62 -7.64 0.62
CA SER A 64 -2.47 -7.48 2.06
C SER A 64 -3.78 -7.80 2.79
N GLY A 65 -4.94 -7.57 2.16
CA GLY A 65 -6.26 -7.61 2.78
C GLY A 65 -6.40 -6.64 3.96
N ILE A 66 -5.54 -5.63 4.04
CA ILE A 66 -5.58 -4.57 5.06
C ILE A 66 -6.49 -3.46 4.54
N PHE A 67 -7.55 -3.16 5.30
CA PHE A 67 -8.59 -2.22 4.94
C PHE A 67 -9.04 -1.41 6.18
N PRO A 68 -8.46 -0.22 6.42
CA PRO A 68 -8.67 0.59 7.63
C PRO A 68 -10.09 1.15 7.82
N LEU A 69 -10.90 1.16 6.75
CA LEU A 69 -12.31 1.57 6.84
C LEU A 69 -13.17 0.48 7.50
N ASN A 70 -12.74 -0.78 7.48
CA ASN A 70 -13.41 -1.84 8.20
C ASN A 70 -13.01 -1.85 9.67
N ARG A 71 -13.97 -1.53 10.55
CA ARG A 71 -13.78 -1.49 12.00
C ARG A 71 -13.32 -2.82 12.61
N SER A 72 -13.56 -3.96 11.96
CA SER A 72 -13.08 -5.25 12.44
C SER A 72 -11.56 -5.40 12.33
N GLN A 73 -10.89 -4.54 11.56
CA GLN A 73 -9.43 -4.55 11.38
C GLN A 73 -8.72 -3.47 12.22
N LYS A 74 -9.38 -2.99 13.28
CA LYS A 74 -8.86 -1.92 14.16
C LYS A 74 -7.50 -2.20 14.80
N ASP A 75 -7.07 -3.45 14.90
CA ASP A 75 -5.83 -3.82 15.58
C ASP A 75 -4.60 -3.73 14.63
N TYR A 76 -4.83 -3.66 13.32
CA TYR A 76 -3.78 -3.37 12.33
C TYR A 76 -3.40 -1.88 12.25
N PHE A 77 -4.09 -0.99 12.97
CA PHE A 77 -3.86 0.45 12.92
C PHE A 77 -3.92 1.09 14.32
N PRO A 78 -3.13 2.13 14.61
CA PRO A 78 -3.32 2.91 15.83
C PRO A 78 -4.72 3.53 15.89
N ARG A 79 -5.47 3.23 16.96
CA ARG A 79 -6.87 3.67 17.08
C ARG A 79 -7.02 5.20 17.04
N ASP A 80 -8.17 5.64 16.51
CA ASP A 80 -8.75 6.99 16.54
C ASP A 80 -7.96 8.17 15.95
N LYS A 81 -6.63 8.11 15.91
CA LYS A 81 -5.78 9.21 15.41
C LYS A 81 -5.02 8.86 14.13
N ASP A 82 -4.76 7.59 13.87
CA ASP A 82 -3.92 7.19 12.74
C ASP A 82 -4.37 5.85 12.15
N ARG A 83 -5.24 5.92 11.14
CA ARG A 83 -5.58 4.78 10.30
C ARG A 83 -4.83 4.80 8.96
N LEU A 84 -3.68 5.50 8.93
CA LEU A 84 -2.79 5.57 7.78
C LEU A 84 -1.62 4.61 7.95
N HIS A 85 -0.98 4.59 9.12
CA HIS A 85 0.19 3.76 9.38
C HIS A 85 -0.19 2.44 10.07
N PRO A 86 0.31 1.28 9.59
CA PRO A 86 0.10 0.00 10.26
C PRO A 86 0.75 -0.07 11.66
N THR A 87 0.16 -0.87 12.56
CA THR A 87 0.80 -1.31 13.81
C THR A 87 1.81 -2.43 13.54
N ASP A 88 2.47 -2.92 14.59
CA ASP A 88 3.30 -4.13 14.52
C ASP A 88 2.53 -5.33 13.93
N GLU A 89 1.27 -5.54 14.34
CA GLU A 89 0.43 -6.62 13.83
C GLU A 89 0.07 -6.40 12.34
N GLY A 90 -0.21 -5.14 11.97
CA GLY A 90 -0.42 -4.76 10.56
C GLY A 90 0.84 -5.00 9.72
N HIS A 91 2.01 -4.65 10.24
CA HIS A 91 3.31 -4.91 9.59
C HIS A 91 3.61 -6.41 9.48
N GLU A 92 3.29 -7.22 10.50
CA GLU A 92 3.45 -8.68 10.43
C GLU A 92 2.59 -9.27 9.30
N ARG A 93 1.34 -8.81 9.18
CA ARG A 93 0.45 -9.22 8.07
C ARG A 93 1.01 -8.82 6.71
N LEU A 94 1.54 -7.60 6.57
CA LEU A 94 2.19 -7.14 5.34
C LEU A 94 3.40 -8.01 5.00
N ALA A 95 4.26 -8.32 5.97
CA ALA A 95 5.43 -9.16 5.76
C ALA A 95 5.05 -10.55 5.24
N LYS A 96 3.99 -11.17 5.78
CA LYS A 96 3.45 -12.44 5.30
C LYS A 96 2.95 -12.35 3.85
N ALA A 97 2.18 -11.31 3.53
CA ALA A 97 1.66 -11.09 2.17
C ALA A 97 2.79 -10.87 1.15
N ILE A 98 3.78 -10.04 1.50
CA ILE A 98 4.96 -9.78 0.67
C ILE A 98 5.77 -11.06 0.46
N THR A 99 6.02 -11.84 1.52
CA THR A 99 6.78 -13.10 1.42
C THR A 99 6.11 -14.10 0.48
N ALA A 100 4.79 -14.27 0.60
CA ALA A 100 4.03 -15.14 -0.29
C ALA A 100 4.10 -14.65 -1.76
N ALA A 101 3.95 -13.35 -1.99
CA ALA A 101 4.06 -12.76 -3.33
C ALA A 101 5.46 -12.94 -3.93
N LEU A 102 6.52 -12.69 -3.15
CA LEU A 102 7.91 -12.85 -3.58
C LEU A 102 8.25 -14.30 -3.93
N THR A 103 7.65 -15.27 -3.24
CA THR A 103 7.84 -16.70 -3.52
C THR A 103 7.23 -17.11 -4.87
N GLY A 104 6.21 -16.41 -5.33
CA GLY A 104 5.57 -16.62 -6.64
C GLY A 104 6.27 -15.93 -7.82
N LEU A 105 7.24 -15.05 -7.55
CA LEU A 105 7.98 -14.37 -8.62
C LEU A 105 9.13 -15.25 -9.12
N ALA A 106 9.34 -15.25 -10.44
CA ALA A 106 10.48 -15.94 -11.04
C ALA A 106 11.79 -15.41 -10.41
N PRO A 107 12.73 -16.29 -10.03
CA PRO A 107 14.01 -15.86 -9.48
C PRO A 107 14.80 -15.06 -10.52
N ARG A 108 15.68 -14.21 -10.01
CA ARG A 108 16.47 -13.24 -10.76
C ARG A 108 17.15 -13.93 -11.93
N PHE A 109 17.11 -13.28 -13.09
CA PHE A 109 18.01 -13.55 -14.20
C PHE A 109 19.44 -13.63 -13.65
N GLU A 110 20.04 -14.82 -13.74
CA GLU A 110 21.43 -15.10 -13.34
C GLU A 110 22.42 -14.20 -14.08
#